data_AF-A0A521PVV3-F1
#
_entry.id   AF-A0A521PVV3-F1
#
_cell.length_a   1.000
_cell.length_b   1.000
_cell.length_c   1.000
_cell.angle_alpha   90.00
_cell.angle_beta   90.00
_cell.angle_gamma   90.00
#
_symmetry.space_group_name_H-M   'P 1'
#
loop_
_entity.id
_entity.type
_entity.pdbx_description
1 polymer ?
#
loop_
_entity_poly.entity_id
_entity_poly.type
_entity_poly.pdbx_seq_one_letter_code
_entity_poly.pdbx_strand_id
1 'polypeptide(L)'
;MKVPSLPVRIMAAAVLLALALVGLVVREGMARQQGQEVVLAITGYDPRELLTGHYVRFQFRSEFPTGTPCPPGHGGYSRRPDAWVALKPQGDHHVAAGAALSEAAARELGPVVVRGDIDCLARAAPETTWVILNLGPERLHTDQAQAEAIQKVLLVTRDGAANGYAVVSVGTDGKARLKGLTAGGRRVDLSWF
;
A
#
# COMPACT_ATOMS: atom_id res chain seq x y z
N MET A 1 -1.25 4.05 -52.54
CA MET A 1 -1.34 4.83 -51.29
C MET A 1 -0.01 5.56 -51.10
N LYS A 2 0.01 6.89 -51.02
CA LYS A 2 1.26 7.65 -50.81
C LYS A 2 1.70 7.45 -49.36
N VAL A 3 2.96 7.07 -49.20
CA VAL A 3 3.56 6.87 -47.90
C VAL A 3 3.80 8.24 -47.26
N PRO A 4 3.32 8.51 -46.03
CA PRO A 4 3.52 9.81 -45.39
C PRO A 4 5.00 10.07 -45.15
N SER A 5 5.41 11.34 -45.19
CA SER A 5 6.80 11.74 -45.00
C SER A 5 7.32 11.35 -43.61
N LEU A 6 8.64 11.17 -43.49
CA LEU A 6 9.31 10.84 -42.23
C LEU A 6 8.90 11.75 -41.05
N PRO A 7 8.85 13.09 -41.17
CA PRO A 7 8.44 13.94 -40.05
C PRO A 7 6.99 13.71 -39.61
N VAL A 8 6.08 13.45 -40.55
CA VAL A 8 4.67 13.15 -40.22
C VAL A 8 4.55 11.86 -39.42
N ARG A 9 5.34 10.84 -39.77
CA ARG A 9 5.38 9.57 -39.04
C ARG A 9 5.93 9.73 -37.62
N ILE A 10 7.01 10.51 -37.47
CA ILE A 10 7.60 10.81 -36.16
C ILE A 10 6.59 11.55 -35.28
N MET A 11 5.93 12.59 -35.82
CA MET A 11 4.91 13.33 -35.08
C MET A 11 3.72 12.44 -34.69
N ALA A 12 3.24 11.59 -35.60
CA ALA A 12 2.17 10.66 -35.30
C ALA A 12 2.54 9.69 -34.17
N ALA A 13 3.76 9.14 -34.19
CA ALA A 13 4.26 8.26 -33.14
C ALA A 13 4.41 9.00 -31.80
N ALA A 14 4.97 10.21 -31.81
CA ALA A 14 5.14 11.02 -30.60
C ALA A 14 3.79 11.37 -29.95
N VAL A 15 2.81 11.80 -30.75
CA VAL A 15 1.45 12.09 -30.26
C VAL A 15 0.78 10.84 -29.71
N LEU A 16 0.90 9.69 -30.40
CA LEU A 16 0.33 8.44 -29.93
C LEU A 16 0.92 7.99 -28.58
N LEU A 17 2.24 8.09 -28.42
CA LEU A 17 2.91 7.76 -27.14
C LEU A 17 2.51 8.74 -26.03
N ALA A 18 2.45 10.05 -26.33
CA ALA A 18 2.02 11.05 -25.36
C ALA A 18 0.58 10.81 -24.89
N LEU A 19 -0.35 10.56 -25.82
CA LEU A 19 -1.74 10.25 -25.49
C LEU A 19 -1.87 8.95 -24.68
N ALA A 20 -1.08 7.93 -25.00
CA ALA A 20 -1.06 6.69 -24.23
C ALA A 20 -0.60 6.91 -22.79
N LEU A 21 0.44 7.73 -22.57
CA LEU A 21 0.92 8.09 -21.24
C LEU A 21 -0.11 8.91 -20.46
N VAL A 22 -0.74 9.91 -21.10
CA VAL A 22 -1.82 10.70 -20.48
C VAL A 22 -2.99 9.79 -20.09
N GLY A 23 -3.40 8.88 -20.98
CA GLY A 23 -4.45 7.91 -20.69
C GLY A 23 -4.13 7.00 -19.50
N LEU A 24 -2.87 6.56 -19.37
CA LEU A 24 -2.41 5.76 -18.23
C LEU A 24 -2.51 6.56 -16.93
N VAL A 25 -2.00 7.80 -16.90
CA VAL A 25 -2.04 8.66 -15.70
C VAL A 25 -3.47 8.94 -15.27
N VAL A 26 -4.36 9.31 -16.21
CA VAL A 26 -5.77 9.58 -15.93
C VAL A 26 -6.47 8.32 -15.40
N ARG A 27 -6.22 7.15 -15.99
CA ARG A 27 -6.81 5.89 -15.53
C ARG A 27 -6.38 5.54 -14.10
N GLU A 28 -5.09 5.65 -13.78
CA GLU A 28 -4.59 5.36 -12.43
C GLU A 28 -5.06 6.40 -11.40
N GLY A 29 -5.17 7.66 -11.81
CA GLY A 29 -5.75 8.74 -10.98
C GLY A 29 -7.23 8.47 -10.65
N MET A 30 -8.05 8.13 -11.65
CA MET A 30 -9.46 7.77 -11.43
C MET A 30 -9.59 6.52 -10.56
N ALA A 31 -8.80 5.47 -10.81
CA ALA A 31 -8.84 4.24 -10.03
C ALA A 31 -8.50 4.48 -8.54
N ARG A 32 -7.61 5.43 -8.26
CA ARG A 32 -7.25 5.88 -6.91
C ARG A 32 -8.34 6.75 -6.26
N GLN A 33 -9.06 7.56 -7.03
CA GLN A 33 -10.13 8.41 -6.50
C GLN A 33 -11.41 7.61 -6.22
N GLN A 34 -11.75 6.66 -7.09
CA GLN A 34 -13.02 5.92 -7.06
C GLN A 34 -12.96 4.60 -6.30
N GLY A 35 -11.75 4.07 -6.02
CA GLY A 35 -11.61 2.81 -5.28
C GLY A 35 -12.01 2.94 -3.82
N GLN A 36 -12.37 1.80 -3.22
CA GLN A 36 -12.79 1.71 -1.81
C GLN A 36 -11.62 2.10 -0.89
N GLU A 37 -11.85 3.04 0.02
CA GLU A 37 -10.82 3.44 0.98
C GLU A 37 -10.70 2.44 2.13
N VAL A 38 -9.48 2.00 2.40
CA VAL A 38 -9.10 1.24 3.57
C VAL A 38 -8.01 1.98 4.33
N VAL A 39 -8.07 1.90 5.65
CA VAL A 39 -7.11 2.53 6.56
C VAL A 39 -6.29 1.43 7.19
N LEU A 40 -4.98 1.43 6.99
CA LEU A 40 -4.09 0.36 7.44
C LEU A 40 -3.07 0.92 8.42
N ALA A 41 -2.79 0.19 9.50
CA ALA A 41 -1.71 0.52 10.42
C ALA A 41 -0.36 0.45 9.69
N ILE A 42 0.52 1.42 9.96
CA ILE A 42 1.87 1.47 9.40
C ILE A 42 2.91 1.68 10.48
N THR A 43 4.11 1.16 10.22
CA THR A 43 5.30 1.40 11.04
C THR A 43 6.41 1.94 10.16
N GLY A 44 7.13 2.96 10.63
CA GLY A 44 8.28 3.51 9.92
C GLY A 44 9.49 2.60 10.03
N TYR A 45 10.34 2.61 9.00
CA TYR A 45 11.66 1.98 9.06
C TYR A 45 12.72 2.99 8.58
N ASP A 46 13.88 2.99 9.23
CA ASP A 46 14.98 3.91 8.95
C ASP A 46 15.64 3.62 7.58
N PRO A 47 15.49 4.51 6.57
CA PRO A 47 16.14 4.33 5.29
C PRO A 47 17.59 4.82 5.38
N ARG A 48 18.54 3.91 5.53
CA ARG A 48 19.97 4.22 5.36
C ARG A 48 20.36 4.31 3.87
N GLU A 49 19.56 5.03 3.09
CA GLU A 49 19.72 5.19 1.65
C GLU A 49 20.16 6.63 1.35
N LEU A 50 21.46 6.91 1.50
CA LEU A 50 22.05 8.26 1.43
C LEU A 50 21.92 8.97 0.06
N LEU A 51 21.49 8.26 -0.99
CA LEU A 51 21.62 8.74 -2.39
C LEU A 51 20.29 8.89 -3.16
N THR A 52 19.13 8.56 -2.58
CA THR A 52 17.84 8.51 -3.32
C THR A 52 16.88 9.67 -3.04
N GLY A 53 17.38 10.75 -2.44
CA GLY A 53 16.56 11.87 -1.98
C GLY A 53 15.74 11.53 -0.74
N HIS A 54 14.88 12.44 -0.29
CA HIS A 54 14.10 12.24 0.93
C HIS A 54 12.73 11.63 0.59
N TYR A 55 12.45 10.48 1.21
CA TYR A 55 11.19 9.77 1.11
C TYR A 55 10.94 9.05 2.43
N VAL A 56 9.66 8.87 2.76
CA VAL A 56 9.25 8.09 3.93
C VAL A 56 9.11 6.64 3.48
N ARG A 57 9.83 5.73 4.15
CA ARG A 57 9.59 4.29 4.07
C ARG A 57 8.75 3.85 5.24
N PHE A 58 7.74 3.05 4.95
CA PHE A 58 6.87 2.48 5.96
C PHE A 58 6.44 1.08 5.53
N GLN A 59 6.00 0.27 6.46
CA GLN A 59 5.43 -1.05 6.19
C GLN A 59 4.01 -1.10 6.71
N PHE A 60 3.10 -1.74 5.99
CA PHE A 60 1.76 -2.04 6.50
C PHE A 60 1.87 -3.14 7.56
N ARG A 61 1.80 -2.74 8.82
CA ARG A 61 2.05 -3.63 9.96
C ARG A 61 1.04 -3.37 11.05
N SER A 62 0.41 -4.45 11.49
CA SER A 62 -0.47 -4.48 12.66
C SER A 62 0.20 -5.29 13.76
N GLU A 63 0.08 -4.81 14.99
CA GLU A 63 0.53 -5.50 16.19
C GLU A 63 -0.68 -5.98 16.97
N PHE A 64 -0.64 -7.25 17.37
CA PHE A 64 -1.70 -7.88 18.13
C PHE A 64 -1.18 -8.32 19.51
N PRO A 65 -2.08 -8.40 20.51
CA PRO A 65 -1.73 -9.00 21.79
C PRO A 65 -1.10 -10.37 21.61
N THR A 66 -0.19 -10.70 22.51
CA THR A 66 0.45 -12.01 22.61
C THR A 66 -0.56 -13.15 22.52
N GLY A 67 -0.20 -14.22 21.79
CA GLY A 67 -1.04 -15.41 21.65
C GLY A 67 -2.18 -15.26 20.64
N THR A 68 -2.33 -14.10 19.99
CA THR A 68 -3.26 -13.94 18.87
C THR A 68 -2.81 -14.83 17.72
N PRO A 69 -3.68 -15.74 17.21
CA PRO A 69 -3.34 -16.62 16.11
C PRO A 69 -3.15 -15.82 14.81
N CYS A 70 -2.25 -16.30 13.96
CA CYS A 70 -2.06 -15.72 12.64
C CYS A 70 -3.32 -15.88 11.76
N PRO A 71 -3.66 -14.88 10.93
CA PRO A 71 -4.75 -15.01 9.97
C PRO A 71 -4.55 -16.22 9.04
N PRO A 72 -5.60 -16.94 8.65
CA PRO A 72 -5.48 -18.09 7.75
C PRO A 72 -4.82 -17.69 6.42
N GLY A 73 -4.06 -18.61 5.84
CA GLY A 73 -3.38 -18.39 4.56
C GLY A 73 -2.16 -17.47 4.62
N HIS A 74 -1.71 -17.07 5.81
CA HIS A 74 -0.39 -16.46 6.02
C HIS A 74 0.74 -17.42 5.59
N GLY A 75 1.86 -16.87 5.12
CA GLY A 75 3.15 -17.57 5.05
C GLY A 75 3.16 -19.01 4.49
N GLY A 76 3.24 -19.12 3.16
CA GLY A 76 4.12 -20.12 2.55
C GLY A 76 5.31 -19.34 1.99
N TYR A 77 6.55 -19.70 2.30
CA TYR A 77 7.81 -18.93 2.20
C TYR A 77 8.16 -18.23 0.86
N SER A 78 7.28 -18.20 -0.13
CA SER A 78 7.46 -17.49 -1.39
C SER A 78 6.35 -16.46 -1.55
N ARG A 79 6.75 -15.19 -1.72
CA ARG A 79 5.85 -14.08 -2.09
C ARG A 79 4.95 -14.54 -3.24
N ARG A 80 3.64 -14.57 -3.03
CA ARG A 80 2.70 -15.15 -4.01
C ARG A 80 2.16 -14.02 -4.90
N PRO A 81 2.63 -13.90 -6.15
CA PRO A 81 2.30 -12.75 -7.01
C PRO A 81 0.79 -12.61 -7.30
N ASP A 82 0.05 -13.71 -7.20
CA ASP A 82 -1.40 -13.76 -7.45
C ASP A 82 -2.23 -13.97 -6.18
N ALA A 83 -1.64 -13.78 -5.00
CA ALA A 83 -2.40 -13.88 -3.76
C ALA A 83 -3.31 -12.67 -3.53
N TRP A 84 -4.35 -12.94 -2.75
CA TRP A 84 -5.35 -11.98 -2.31
C TRP A 84 -5.41 -11.98 -0.80
N VAL A 85 -5.44 -10.80 -0.22
CA VAL A 85 -5.62 -10.52 1.20
C VAL A 85 -7.05 -10.06 1.42
N ALA A 86 -7.70 -10.67 2.39
CA ALA A 86 -8.95 -10.21 2.94
C ALA A 86 -8.68 -9.28 4.13
N LEU A 87 -9.36 -8.15 4.15
CA LEU A 87 -9.32 -7.15 5.21
C LEU A 87 -10.69 -7.06 5.87
N LYS A 88 -10.68 -6.84 7.17
CA LYS A 88 -11.88 -6.57 7.98
C LYS A 88 -11.72 -5.28 8.79
N PRO A 89 -12.82 -4.55 9.06
CA PRO A 89 -12.77 -3.38 9.93
C PRO A 89 -12.46 -3.78 11.38
N GLN A 90 -11.68 -2.95 12.06
CA GLN A 90 -11.36 -3.02 13.48
C GLN A 90 -11.31 -1.58 14.03
N GLY A 91 -12.43 -1.10 14.58
CA GLY A 91 -12.59 0.32 14.94
C GLY A 91 -12.45 1.20 13.70
N ASP A 92 -11.58 2.20 13.77
CA ASP A 92 -11.39 3.20 12.71
C ASP A 92 -10.38 2.78 11.62
N HIS A 93 -9.88 1.53 11.68
CA HIS A 93 -8.93 1.01 10.70
C HIS A 93 -9.28 -0.42 10.28
N HIS A 94 -8.50 -0.97 9.36
CA HIS A 94 -8.65 -2.30 8.79
C HIS A 94 -7.46 -3.18 9.19
N VAL A 95 -7.73 -4.46 9.37
CA VAL A 95 -6.72 -5.48 9.65
C VAL A 95 -6.89 -6.70 8.75
N ALA A 96 -5.83 -7.49 8.65
CA ALA A 96 -5.86 -8.78 7.98
C ALA A 96 -6.93 -9.72 8.57
N ALA A 97 -7.79 -10.26 7.72
CA ALA A 97 -8.70 -11.35 8.05
C ALA A 97 -8.18 -12.71 7.54
N GLY A 98 -7.34 -12.70 6.50
CA GLY A 98 -6.69 -13.89 5.95
C GLY A 98 -6.22 -13.67 4.52
N ALA A 99 -5.59 -14.68 3.92
CA ALA A 99 -5.16 -14.66 2.52
C ALA A 99 -5.58 -15.91 1.76
N ALA A 100 -5.77 -15.77 0.44
CA ALA A 100 -6.14 -16.85 -0.45
C ALA A 100 -5.47 -16.72 -1.82
N LEU A 101 -5.54 -17.78 -2.63
CA LEU A 101 -5.00 -17.81 -4.00
C LEU A 101 -5.96 -17.22 -5.05
N SER A 102 -7.18 -16.88 -4.65
CA SER A 102 -8.19 -16.28 -5.54
C SER A 102 -8.98 -15.21 -4.81
N GLU A 103 -9.49 -14.25 -5.57
CA GLU A 103 -10.32 -13.18 -5.05
C GLU A 103 -11.59 -13.72 -4.37
N ALA A 104 -12.24 -14.71 -5.00
CA ALA A 104 -13.46 -15.32 -4.47
C ALA A 104 -13.22 -15.95 -3.08
N ALA A 105 -12.15 -16.73 -2.93
CA ALA A 105 -11.80 -17.34 -1.64
C ALA A 105 -11.38 -16.28 -0.60
N ALA A 106 -10.69 -15.21 -1.00
CA ALA A 106 -10.39 -14.11 -0.07
C ALA A 106 -11.67 -13.39 0.39
N ARG A 107 -12.67 -13.27 -0.48
CA ARG A 107 -13.94 -12.60 -0.16
C ARG A 107 -14.77 -13.35 0.88
N GLU A 108 -14.57 -14.66 1.00
CA GLU A 108 -15.16 -15.48 2.07
C GLU A 108 -14.52 -15.19 3.44
N LEU A 109 -13.29 -14.67 3.47
CA LEU A 109 -12.54 -14.39 4.70
C LEU A 109 -12.78 -12.96 5.23
N GLY A 110 -13.19 -12.02 4.37
CA GLY A 110 -13.39 -10.64 4.78
C GLY A 110 -14.08 -9.76 3.74
N PRO A 111 -14.69 -8.64 4.18
CA PRO A 111 -15.52 -7.78 3.34
C PRO A 111 -14.75 -7.01 2.27
N VAL A 112 -13.45 -6.74 2.47
CA VAL A 112 -12.62 -6.04 1.50
C VAL A 112 -11.49 -6.95 1.07
N VAL A 113 -11.27 -7.07 -0.25
CA VAL A 113 -10.21 -7.91 -0.81
C VAL A 113 -9.24 -7.07 -1.61
N VAL A 114 -7.95 -7.35 -1.43
CA VAL A 114 -6.86 -6.61 -2.06
C VAL A 114 -5.78 -7.59 -2.51
N ARG A 115 -5.16 -7.35 -3.67
CA ARG A 115 -4.02 -8.15 -4.14
C ARG A 115 -2.82 -7.93 -3.24
N GLY A 116 -2.14 -9.02 -2.92
CA GLY A 116 -0.96 -9.00 -2.05
C GLY A 116 -0.88 -10.27 -1.22
N ASP A 117 0.04 -10.28 -0.27
CA ASP A 117 0.19 -11.38 0.66
C ASP A 117 0.38 -10.90 2.10
N ILE A 118 0.39 -11.87 3.00
CA ILE A 118 0.47 -11.68 4.44
C ILE A 118 1.64 -12.48 4.98
N ASP A 119 2.54 -11.78 5.64
CA ASP A 119 3.56 -12.37 6.50
C ASP A 119 3.12 -12.21 7.94
N CYS A 120 2.98 -13.33 8.65
CA CYS A 120 2.63 -13.32 10.06
C CYS A 120 3.72 -13.99 10.87
N LEU A 121 4.17 -13.29 11.91
CA LEU A 121 5.12 -13.80 12.89
C LEU A 121 4.39 -13.93 14.23
N ALA A 122 3.80 -15.11 14.46
CA ALA A 122 3.30 -15.47 15.77
C ALA A 122 4.49 -15.58 16.74
N ARG A 123 4.41 -14.86 17.85
CA ARG A 123 5.45 -14.85 18.88
C ARG A 123 4.89 -15.37 20.20
N ALA A 124 5.74 -16.04 20.97
CA ALA A 124 5.40 -16.52 22.29
C ALA A 124 5.37 -15.35 23.29
N ALA A 125 4.61 -15.52 24.38
CA ALA A 125 4.55 -14.54 25.45
C ALA A 125 5.94 -14.23 26.02
N PRO A 126 6.25 -12.94 26.32
CA PRO A 126 5.35 -11.78 26.34
C PRO A 126 5.34 -10.95 25.03
N GLU A 127 5.86 -11.48 23.92
CA GLU A 127 5.98 -10.70 22.69
C GLU A 127 4.66 -10.60 21.92
N THR A 128 4.45 -9.48 21.24
CA THR A 128 3.27 -9.23 20.39
C THR A 128 3.36 -10.00 19.07
N THR A 129 2.26 -10.53 18.57
CA THR A 129 2.18 -11.09 17.22
C THR A 129 2.17 -9.95 16.20
N TRP A 130 2.98 -10.07 15.14
CA TRP A 130 3.01 -9.08 14.06
C TRP A 130 2.41 -9.65 12.79
N VAL A 131 1.59 -8.84 12.12
CA VAL A 131 1.05 -9.14 10.78
C VAL A 131 1.48 -8.04 9.84
N ILE A 132 2.21 -8.42 8.80
CA ILE A 132 2.72 -7.57 7.75
C ILE A 132 1.91 -7.85 6.48
N LEU A 133 1.50 -6.79 5.79
CA LEU A 133 0.79 -6.88 4.52
C LEU A 133 1.69 -6.35 3.40
N ASN A 134 2.00 -7.16 2.39
CA ASN A 134 2.73 -6.68 1.21
C ASN A 134 1.71 -6.35 0.10
N LEU A 135 1.20 -5.11 0.12
CA LEU A 135 0.12 -4.66 -0.78
C LEU A 135 0.62 -3.76 -1.93
N GLY A 136 1.89 -3.38 -1.96
CA GLY A 136 2.44 -2.50 -3.00
C GLY A 136 3.27 -1.34 -2.43
N PRO A 137 3.00 -0.08 -2.80
CA PRO A 137 3.93 1.02 -2.54
C PRO A 137 4.04 1.36 -1.05
N GLU A 138 5.21 1.02 -0.50
CA GLU A 138 5.66 1.26 0.88
C GLU A 138 6.57 2.50 1.00
N ARG A 139 6.39 3.43 0.05
CA ARG A 139 7.21 4.65 -0.08
C ARG A 139 6.32 5.85 -0.40
N LEU A 140 6.60 6.95 0.29
CA LEU A 140 6.03 8.26 0.03
C LEU A 140 7.16 9.24 -0.28
N HIS A 141 7.23 9.76 -1.50
CA HIS A 141 8.15 10.86 -1.82
C HIS A 141 7.47 12.19 -1.54
N THR A 142 8.18 13.06 -0.83
CA THR A 142 7.73 14.42 -0.50
C THR A 142 8.96 15.30 -0.24
N ASP A 143 8.76 16.57 0.11
CA ASP A 143 9.87 17.43 0.51
C ASP A 143 10.61 16.88 1.74
N GLN A 144 11.90 17.22 1.85
CA GLN A 144 12.77 16.68 2.88
C GLN A 144 12.27 16.94 4.30
N ALA A 145 11.87 18.17 4.59
CA ALA A 145 11.44 18.56 5.93
C ALA A 145 10.18 17.78 6.34
N GLN A 146 9.25 17.60 5.41
CA GLN A 146 8.05 16.81 5.64
C GLN A 146 8.36 15.31 5.79
N ALA A 147 9.22 14.76 4.93
CA ALA A 147 9.60 13.35 5.01
C ALA A 147 10.26 13.01 6.36
N GLU A 148 11.21 13.83 6.81
CA GLU A 148 11.87 13.66 8.10
C GLU A 148 10.89 13.80 9.28
N ALA A 149 9.94 14.75 9.20
CA ALA A 149 8.94 14.94 10.23
C ALA A 149 8.01 13.73 10.36
N ILE A 150 7.52 13.18 9.24
CA ILE A 150 6.69 11.97 9.24
C ILE A 150 7.49 10.78 9.76
N GLN A 151 8.71 10.59 9.28
CA GLN A 151 9.56 9.48 9.69
C GLN A 151 9.82 9.49 11.20
N LYS A 152 10.15 10.66 11.78
CA LYS A 152 10.33 10.80 13.23
C LYS A 152 9.11 10.34 14.02
N VAL A 153 7.91 10.64 13.54
CA VAL A 153 6.67 10.19 14.19
C VAL A 153 6.47 8.69 14.06
N LEU A 154 6.71 8.12 12.87
CA LEU A 154 6.50 6.71 12.59
C LEU A 154 7.53 5.78 13.26
N LEU A 155 8.71 6.29 13.63
CA LEU A 155 9.75 5.55 14.34
C LEU A 155 9.51 5.45 15.85
N VAL A 156 8.67 6.32 16.43
CA VAL A 156 8.32 6.21 17.84
C VAL A 156 7.39 5.00 17.99
N THR A 157 7.83 3.97 18.70
CA THR A 157 6.96 2.85 19.10
C THR A 157 6.26 3.22 20.40
N ARG A 158 4.92 3.24 20.40
CA ARG A 158 4.10 3.32 21.61
C ARG A 158 3.40 1.99 21.83
N ASP A 159 3.44 1.50 23.06
CA ASP A 159 2.92 0.19 23.46
C ASP A 159 1.53 -0.10 22.86
N GLY A 160 1.50 -1.00 21.88
CA GLY A 160 0.28 -1.55 21.29
C GLY A 160 -0.52 -0.63 20.35
N ALA A 161 -0.06 0.60 20.05
CA ALA A 161 -0.77 1.52 19.16
C ALA A 161 0.06 1.86 17.91
N ALA A 162 -0.56 1.75 16.74
CA ALA A 162 0.06 2.18 15.49
C ALA A 162 0.31 3.70 15.53
N ASN A 163 1.55 4.12 15.26
CA ASN A 163 1.95 5.53 15.31
C ASN A 163 1.69 6.28 13.99
N GLY A 164 1.17 5.55 13.00
CA GLY A 164 0.55 6.12 11.83
C GLY A 164 -0.39 5.14 11.14
N TYR A 165 -1.17 5.69 10.23
CA TYR A 165 -2.07 4.98 9.35
C TYR A 165 -1.83 5.38 7.90
N ALA A 166 -1.90 4.43 6.98
CA ALA A 166 -1.98 4.71 5.56
C ALA A 166 -3.43 4.61 5.10
N VAL A 167 -3.87 5.58 4.31
CA VAL A 167 -5.14 5.51 3.58
C VAL A 167 -4.86 5.02 2.19
N VAL A 168 -5.44 3.88 1.84
CA VAL A 168 -5.21 3.17 0.59
C VAL A 168 -6.55 3.05 -0.13
N SER A 169 -6.56 3.34 -1.43
CA SER A 169 -7.68 3.05 -2.31
C SER A 169 -7.49 1.66 -2.91
N VAL A 170 -8.51 0.81 -2.80
CA VAL A 170 -8.58 -0.50 -3.44
C VAL A 170 -9.50 -0.39 -4.65
N GLY A 171 -8.92 -0.49 -5.84
CA GLY A 171 -9.68 -0.46 -7.09
C GLY A 171 -10.41 -1.77 -7.36
N THR A 172 -11.28 -1.78 -8.36
CA THR A 172 -11.95 -3.00 -8.86
C THR A 172 -10.97 -4.04 -9.43
N ASP A 173 -9.75 -3.62 -9.75
CA ASP A 173 -8.64 -4.50 -10.14
C ASP A 173 -7.95 -5.17 -8.95
N GLY A 174 -8.38 -4.87 -7.73
CA GLY A 174 -7.81 -5.34 -6.47
C GLY A 174 -6.48 -4.69 -6.11
N LYS A 175 -5.98 -3.73 -6.89
CA LYS A 175 -4.70 -3.08 -6.58
C LYS A 175 -4.86 -2.02 -5.50
N ALA A 176 -3.97 -2.04 -4.53
CA ALA A 176 -3.81 -0.99 -3.54
C ALA A 176 -3.09 0.23 -4.13
N ARG A 177 -3.67 1.41 -3.96
CA ARG A 177 -3.09 2.70 -4.35
C ARG A 177 -3.06 3.62 -3.13
N LEU A 178 -1.86 4.00 -2.68
CA LEU A 178 -1.71 4.88 -1.51
C LEU A 178 -2.35 6.25 -1.79
N LYS A 179 -3.36 6.67 -1.01
CA LYS A 179 -3.98 8.01 -1.09
C LYS A 179 -3.27 9.04 -0.21
N GLY A 180 -2.78 8.62 0.94
CA GLY A 180 -2.13 9.49 1.91
C GLY A 180 -1.75 8.73 3.18
N LEU A 181 -1.12 9.45 4.11
CA LEU A 181 -0.73 8.92 5.42
C LEU A 181 -1.27 9.85 6.52
N THR A 182 -1.60 9.29 7.67
CA THR A 182 -1.87 10.02 8.89
C THR A 182 -0.82 9.64 9.91
N ALA A 183 -0.03 10.60 10.38
CA ALA A 183 0.99 10.38 11.41
C ALA A 183 0.90 11.49 12.45
N GLY A 184 0.85 11.13 13.74
CA GLY A 184 0.80 12.11 14.83
C GLY A 184 -0.41 13.04 14.77
N GLY A 185 -1.57 12.52 14.34
CA GLY A 185 -2.81 13.28 14.18
C GLY A 185 -2.85 14.21 12.95
N ARG A 186 -1.79 14.24 12.14
CA ARG A 186 -1.74 15.03 10.90
C ARG A 186 -1.90 14.12 9.70
N ARG A 187 -2.85 14.46 8.83
CA ARG A 187 -3.02 13.82 7.53
C ARG A 187 -2.14 14.51 6.49
N VAL A 188 -1.42 13.72 5.72
CA VAL A 188 -0.62 14.12 4.56
C VAL A 188 -1.21 13.38 3.38
N ASP A 189 -2.00 14.10 2.59
CA ASP A 189 -2.47 13.59 1.31
C ASP A 189 -1.37 13.75 0.27
N LEU A 190 -1.30 12.76 -0.60
CA LEU A 190 -0.44 12.80 -1.78
C LEU A 190 -1.07 13.75 -2.81
N SER A 191 -0.72 15.04 -2.69
CA SER A 191 -1.18 16.10 -3.59
C SER A 191 -0.36 16.10 -4.88
N TRP A 192 -0.54 15.06 -5.69
CA TRP A 192 -0.18 15.06 -7.10
C TRP A 192 -1.35 14.44 -7.86
N PHE A 193 -2.27 15.34 -8.24
CA PHE A 193 -3.62 15.13 -8.76
C PHE A 193 -4.69 14.76 -7.71
#